data_AF-A0A5E4DBR8-F1
#
_entry.id   AF-A0A5E4DBR8-F1
#
_cell.length_a   1.000
_cell.length_b   1.000
_cell.length_c   1.000
_cell.angle_alpha   90.00
_cell.angle_beta   90.00
_cell.angle_gamma   90.00
#
_symmetry.space_group_name_H-M   'P 1'
#
loop_
_entity.id
_entity.type
_entity.pdbx_description
1 polymer ?
#
loop_
_entity_poly.entity_id
_entity_poly.type
_entity_poly.pdbx_seq_one_letter_code
_entity_poly.pdbx_strand_id
1 'polypeptide(L)' 'ELKRRYDITAIPRLVILRPNGEVITSKGRKQIRERGLACFQNWVEAAEVFQNFSG' A
#
# COMPACT_ATOMS: atom_id res chain seq x y z
N GLU A 1 11.36 -11.88 -8.58
CA GLU A 1 12.02 -10.60 -8.25
C GLU A 1 11.26 -9.81 -7.17
N LEU A 2 9.98 -9.47 -7.39
CA LEU A 2 9.16 -8.74 -6.40
C LEU A 2 8.99 -9.43 -5.03
N LYS A 3 8.86 -10.76 -4.97
CA LYS A 3 8.79 -11.50 -3.69
C LYS A 3 10.02 -11.25 -2.81
N ARG A 4 11.21 -11.21 -3.42
CA ARG A 4 12.46 -10.92 -2.72
C ARG A 4 12.54 -9.43 -2.35
N ARG A 5 12.20 -8.54 -3.30
CA ARG A 5 12.23 -7.08 -3.12
C ARG A 5 11.38 -6.62 -1.93
N TYR A 6 10.24 -7.27 -1.69
CA TYR A 6 9.30 -6.91 -0.62
C TYR A 6 9.24 -7.93 0.52
N ASP A 7 10.25 -8.79 0.64
CA ASP A 7 10.40 -9.79 1.71
C ASP A 7 9.11 -10.61 1.97
N ILE A 8 8.58 -11.19 0.89
CA ILE A 8 7.33 -11.96 0.91
C ILE A 8 7.64 -13.41 1.25
N THR A 9 7.54 -13.75 2.53
CA THR A 9 7.80 -15.10 3.07
C THR A 9 6.57 -16.00 3.12
N ALA A 10 5.36 -15.43 3.11
CA ALA A 10 4.09 -16.18 3.16
C ALA A 10 2.97 -15.49 2.36
N ILE A 11 2.00 -16.27 1.89
CA ILE A 11 0.82 -15.81 1.13
C ILE A 11 -0.49 -16.15 1.85
N PRO A 12 -1.59 -15.41 1.60
CA PRO A 12 -1.69 -14.21 0.77
C PRO A 12 -1.09 -12.95 1.44
N ARG A 13 -0.53 -12.07 0.60
CA ARG A 13 0.17 -10.83 0.99
C ARG A 13 -0.21 -9.69 0.04
N LEU A 14 -0.40 -8.50 0.60
CA LEU A 14 -0.72 -7.27 -0.14
C LEU A 14 0.18 -6.15 0.38
N VAL A 15 1.01 -5.60 -0.52
CA VAL A 15 1.91 -4.48 -0.27
C VAL A 15 1.37 -3.28 -1.05
N ILE A 16 1.25 -2.15 -0.38
CA ILE A 16 0.77 -0.90 -0.96
C ILE A 16 1.98 0.01 -1.17
N LEU A 17 2.10 0.54 -2.39
CA LEU A 17 3.23 1.35 -2.82
C LEU A 17 2.75 2.71 -3.30
N ARG A 18 3.63 3.70 -3.22
CA ARG A 18 3.52 4.96 -3.96
C ARG A 18 3.90 4.76 -5.43
N PRO A 19 3.51 5.67 -6.34
CA PRO A 19 3.94 5.62 -7.75
C PRO A 19 5.47 5.60 -7.93
N ASN A 20 6.21 6.27 -7.05
CA ASN A 20 7.68 6.28 -7.06
C ASN A 20 8.34 4.96 -6.57
N GLY A 21 7.54 3.98 -6.16
CA GLY A 21 8.01 2.67 -5.69
C GLY A 21 8.26 2.56 -4.18
N GLU A 22 8.09 3.65 -3.42
CA GLU A 22 8.19 3.60 -1.95
C GLU A 22 7.03 2.82 -1.33
N VAL A 23 7.32 2.12 -0.23
CA VAL A 23 6.33 1.30 0.48
C VAL A 23 5.52 2.16 1.43
N ILE A 24 4.20 2.21 1.22
CA ILE A 24 3.24 2.79 2.18
C ILE A 24 3.02 1.79 3.33
N THR A 25 2.77 0.52 2.99
CA THR A 25 2.57 -0.53 3.99
C THR A 25 2.69 -1.92 3.38
N SER A 26 3.36 -2.83 4.08
CA SER A 26 3.39 -4.26 3.74
C SER A 26 2.27 -5.06 4.42
N LYS A 27 1.43 -4.41 5.23
CA LYS A 27 0.36 -5.02 6.04
C LYS A 27 -1.03 -4.87 5.40
N GLY A 28 -1.10 -4.61 4.09
CA GLY A 28 -2.35 -4.28 3.39
C GLY A 28 -3.47 -5.30 3.63
N ARG A 29 -3.15 -6.59 3.60
CA ARG A 29 -4.11 -7.67 3.90
C ARG A 29 -4.73 -7.53 5.29
N LYS A 30 -3.90 -7.27 6.32
CA LYS A 30 -4.36 -7.13 7.71
C LYS A 30 -5.28 -5.91 7.86
N GLN A 31 -4.91 -4.80 7.22
CA GLN A 31 -5.68 -3.56 7.25
C GLN A 31 -7.04 -3.70 6.56
N ILE A 32 -7.13 -4.39 5.41
CA ILE A 32 -8.43 -4.68 4.78
C ILE A 32 -9.32 -5.48 5.72
N ARG A 33 -8.78 -6.55 6.33
CA ARG A 33 -9.53 -7.40 7.26
C ARG A 33 -10.05 -6.61 8.47
N GLU A 34 -9.24 -5.71 9.02
CA GLU A 34 -9.54 -5.03 10.28
C GLU A 34 -10.31 -3.72 10.12
N ARG A 35 -10.15 -3.04 8.98
CA ARG A 35 -10.66 -1.67 8.77
C ARG A 35 -11.56 -1.55 7.53
N GLY A 36 -11.65 -2.60 6.72
CA GLY A 36 -12.42 -2.58 5.48
C GLY A 36 -12.01 -1.41 4.58
N LEU A 37 -13.00 -0.67 4.08
CA LEU A 37 -12.79 0.48 3.19
C LEU A 37 -11.98 1.62 3.84
N ALA A 38 -12.04 1.79 5.16
CA ALA A 38 -11.38 2.89 5.84
C ALA A 38 -9.85 2.84 5.71
N CYS A 39 -9.23 1.67 5.49
CA CYS A 39 -7.78 1.63 5.25
C CYS A 39 -7.38 2.27 3.93
N PHE A 40 -8.26 2.29 2.93
CA PHE A 40 -7.97 2.86 1.62
C PHE A 40 -7.76 4.37 1.70
N GLN A 41 -8.58 5.08 2.49
CA GLN A 41 -8.42 6.53 2.70
C GLN A 41 -7.02 6.87 3.24
N ASN A 42 -6.56 6.14 4.26
CA ASN A 42 -5.21 6.31 4.81
C ASN A 42 -4.10 6.02 3.78
N TRP A 43 -4.31 5.05 2.88
CA TRP A 43 -3.34 4.76 1.82
C TRP A 43 -3.30 5.87 0.77
N VAL A 44 -4.46 6.40 0.38
CA VAL A 44 -4.58 7.50 -0.59
C VAL A 44 -3.92 8.77 -0.04
N GLU A 45 -4.17 9.10 1.22
CA GLU A 45 -3.54 10.24 1.90
C GLU A 45 -2.02 10.06 1.95
N ALA A 46 -1.54 8.90 2.41
CA ALA A 46 -0.10 8.62 2.47
C ALA A 46 0.58 8.55 1.08
N ALA A 47 -0.20 8.29 0.03
CA ALA A 47 0.28 8.26 -1.34
C ALA A 47 0.37 9.64 -1.99
N GLU A 48 -0.13 10.71 -1.34
CA GLU A 48 -0.16 12.08 -1.84
C GLU A 48 -0.74 12.19 -3.26
N VAL A 49 -1.65 11.28 -3.62
CA VAL A 49 -2.14 11.07 -5.00
C VAL A 49 -2.67 12.37 -5.61
N PHE A 50 -3.29 13.21 -4.79
CA PHE A 50 -3.92 14.45 -5.25
C PHE A 50 -2.94 15.62 -5.47
N GLN A 51 -1.70 15.55 -4.97
CA GLN A 51 -0.68 16.57 -5.28
C GLN A 51 -0.11 16.41 -6.69
N ASN A 52 -0.30 15.25 -7.35
CA ASN A 52 0.15 15.02 -8.72
C ASN A 52 -0.81 15.57 -9.79
N PHE A 53 -1.96 16.14 -9.39
CA PHE A 53 -2.98 16.68 -10.31
C PHE A 53 -3.10 18.20 -10.28
N SER A 54 -2.26 18.89 -9.50
CA SER A 54 -2.10 20.34 -9.61
C SER A 54 -1.29 20.67 -10.87
N GLY A 55 -1.96 20.59 -12.01
CA GLY A 55 -1.54 21.24 -13.26
C GLY A 55 -1.96 22.70 -13.29
#